data_AF-V4J6I4-F1
#
_entry.id   AF-V4J6I4-F1
#
_cell.length_a   1.000
_cell.length_b   1.000
_cell.length_c   1.000
_cell.angle_alpha   90.00
_cell.angle_beta   90.00
_cell.angle_gamma   90.00
#
_symmetry.space_group_name_H-M   'P 1'
#
loop_
_entity.id
_entity.type
_entity.pdbx_description
1 polymer ?
#
loop_
_entity_poly.entity_id
_entity_poly.type
_entity_poly.pdbx_seq_one_letter_code
_entity_poly.pdbx_strand_id
1 'polypeptide(L)' 'MTLTVRLPDEINSRLTSLAQQTGRSKSFYVRKAIEEKLEDLEDLYLGLAMLENVKSGKEEVLSSEEMWSGVDD' A
#
# COMPACT_ATOMS: atom_id res chain seq x y z
N MET A 1 18.66 1.31 -6.30
CA MET A 1 18.12 2.65 -6.63
C MET A 1 18.03 3.49 -5.37
N THR A 2 18.12 4.81 -5.49
CA THR A 2 18.02 5.76 -4.37
C THR A 2 16.81 6.66 -4.55
N LEU A 3 16.00 6.78 -3.50
CA LEU A 3 14.86 7.69 -3.43
C LEU A 3 15.15 8.74 -2.35
N THR A 4 14.96 10.01 -2.67
CA THR A 4 15.09 11.11 -1.70
C THR A 4 13.70 11.65 -1.38
N VAL A 5 13.33 11.64 -0.10
CA VAL A 5 12.05 12.14 0.39
C VAL A 5 12.26 13.22 1.46
N ARG A 6 11.39 14.23 1.48
CA ARG A 6 11.34 15.22 2.56
C ARG A 6 10.44 14.68 3.66
N LEU A 7 10.95 14.62 4.89
CA LEU A 7 10.21 14.18 6.06
C LEU A 7 9.96 15.36 6.99
N PRO A 8 8.80 15.43 7.67
CA PRO A 8 8.60 16.36 8.77
C PRO A 8 9.67 16.19 9.86
N ASP A 9 10.04 17.28 10.53
CA ASP A 9 11.10 17.29 11.55
C ASP A 9 10.84 16.31 12.69
N GLU A 10 9.58 16.16 13.10
CA GLU A 10 9.17 15.21 14.12
C GLU A 10 9.51 13.77 13.74
N ILE A 11 9.19 13.36 12.50
CA ILE A 11 9.46 12.01 12.00
C ILE A 11 10.97 11.77 11.90
N ASN A 12 11.72 12.73 11.39
CA ASN A 12 13.19 12.62 11.32
C ASN A 12 13.81 12.50 12.72
N SER A 13 13.28 13.21 13.71
CA SER A 13 13.73 13.14 15.11
C SER A 13 13.46 11.77 15.72
N ARG A 14 12.25 11.22 15.52
CA ARG A 14 11.88 9.87 15.96
C ARG A 14 12.76 8.79 15.31
N LEU A 15 12.99 8.88 13.99
CA LEU A 15 13.88 7.97 13.27
C LEU A 15 15.33 8.05 13.78
N THR A 16 15.81 9.26 14.10
CA THR A 16 17.16 9.47 14.63
C THR A 16 17.31 8.83 16.01
N SER A 17 16.35 9.02 16.91
CA SER A 17 16.36 8.41 18.23
C SER A 17 16.30 6.89 18.16
N LEU A 18 15.41 6.33 17.34
CA LEU A 18 15.29 4.89 17.15
C LEU A 18 16.57 4.29 16.60
N ALA A 19 17.17 4.91 15.58
CA ALA A 19 18.45 4.48 15.01
C ALA A 19 19.58 4.44 16.05
N GLN A 20 19.69 5.46 16.90
CA GLN A 20 20.69 5.52 17.96
C GLN A 20 20.49 4.42 19.01
N GLN A 21 19.25 4.17 19.42
CA GLN A 21 18.94 3.19 20.45
C GLN A 21 19.16 1.73 20.01
N THR A 22 19.00 1.45 18.72
CA THR A 22 19.05 0.07 18.19
C THR A 22 20.32 -0.25 17.40
N GLY A 23 21.15 0.76 17.12
CA GLY A 23 22.36 0.62 16.31
C GLY A 23 22.08 0.37 14.82
N ARG A 24 20.87 0.67 14.33
CA ARG A 24 20.50 0.53 12.90
C ARG A 24 20.40 1.90 12.23
N SER A 25 20.53 1.95 10.91
CA SER A 25 20.42 3.22 10.16
C SER A 25 18.97 3.70 10.04
N LYS A 26 18.77 5.01 9.88
CA LYS A 26 17.44 5.57 9.57
C LYS A 26 16.83 4.96 8.32
N SER A 27 17.66 4.73 7.30
CA SER A 27 17.26 4.14 6.01
C SER A 27 16.72 2.71 6.16
N PHE A 28 17.21 1.95 7.14
CA PHE A 28 16.66 0.62 7.46
C PHE A 28 15.20 0.74 7.91
N TYR A 29 14.91 1.66 8.84
CA TYR A 29 13.57 1.87 9.36
C TYR A 29 12.60 2.47 8.35
N VAL A 30 13.05 3.42 7.53
CA VAL A 30 12.24 3.97 6.44
C VAL A 30 11.85 2.87 5.47
N ARG A 31 12.81 2.03 5.04
CA ARG A 31 12.53 0.92 4.14
C ARG A 31 11.54 -0.06 4.76
N LYS A 32 11.79 -0.48 6.00
CA LYS A 32 10.91 -1.41 6.71
C LYS A 32 9.48 -0.88 6.83
N ALA A 33 9.33 0.40 7.17
CA ALA A 33 8.00 1.02 7.28
C ALA A 33 7.28 1.12 5.92
N ILE A 34 8.02 1.29 4.81
CA ILE A 34 7.45 1.25 3.47
C ILE A 34 7.02 -0.18 3.12
N GLU A 35 7.90 -1.17 3.32
CA GLU A 35 7.61 -2.59 3.04
C GLU A 35 6.37 -3.06 3.82
N GLU A 36 6.25 -2.70 5.10
CA GLU A 36 5.10 -3.06 5.94
C GLU A 36 3.79 -2.36 5.53
N LYS A 37 3.83 -1.28 4.74
CA LYS A 37 2.64 -0.50 4.37
C LYS A 37 2.30 -0.55 2.88
N LEU A 38 3.20 -1.07 2.05
CA LEU A 38 3.05 -1.03 0.60
C LEU A 38 1.83 -1.83 0.14
N GLU A 39 1.64 -3.04 0.67
CA GLU A 39 0.52 -3.92 0.34
C GLU A 39 -0.83 -3.24 0.60
N ASP A 40 -1.03 -2.66 1.79
CA ASP A 40 -2.25 -1.92 2.13
C ASP A 40 -2.53 -0.75 1.17
N LEU A 41 -1.47 -0.06 0.72
CA LEU A 41 -1.61 1.05 -0.21
C LEU A 41 -1.97 0.54 -1.61
N GLU A 42 -1.34 -0.53 -2.07
CA GLU A 42 -1.63 -1.17 -3.35
C GLU A 42 -3.10 -1.61 -3.38
N ASP A 43 -3.57 -2.34 -2.38
CA ASP A 43 -4.97 -2.77 -2.28
C ASP A 43 -5.95 -1.60 -2.31
N LEU A 44 -5.67 -0.55 -1.53
CA LEU A 44 -6.52 0.63 -1.49
C LEU A 44 -6.60 1.33 -2.85
N TYR A 45 -5.45 1.65 -3.45
CA TYR A 45 -5.43 2.43 -4.69
C TYR A 45 -5.90 1.61 -5.90
N LEU A 46 -5.51 0.34 -5.99
CA LEU A 46 -5.96 -0.55 -7.06
C LEU A 46 -7.46 -0.85 -6.93
N GLY A 47 -7.95 -1.09 -5.71
CA GLY A 47 -9.37 -1.29 -5.45
C GLY A 47 -10.21 -0.06 -5.78
N LEU A 48 -9.74 1.14 -5.42
CA LEU A 48 -10.41 2.39 -5.79
C LEU A 48 -10.42 2.62 -7.31
N ALA A 49 -9.30 2.37 -7.99
CA ALA A 49 -9.22 2.47 -9.44
C ALA A 49 -10.18 1.47 -10.12
N MET A 50 -10.23 0.23 -9.65
CA MET A 50 -11.17 -0.78 -10.14
C MET A 50 -12.62 -0.34 -9.94
N LEU A 51 -12.96 0.19 -8.76
CA LEU A 51 -14.30 0.71 -8.48
C LEU A 51 -14.69 1.84 -9.43
N GLU A 52 -13.76 2.73 -9.76
CA GLU A 52 -14.00 3.80 -10.75
C GLU A 52 -14.23 3.24 -12.16
N ASN A 53 -13.47 2.23 -12.57
CA ASN A 53 -13.66 1.59 -13.86
C ASN A 53 -15.01 0.88 -13.96
N VAL A 54 -15.43 0.15 -12.92
CA VAL A 54 -16.77 -0.45 -12.82
C VAL A 54 -17.86 0.62 -12.93
N LYS A 55 -17.75 1.71 -12.17
CA LYS A 55 -18.72 2.82 -12.21
C LYS A 55 -18.78 3.52 -13.57
N SER A 56 -17.67 3.58 -14.30
CA SER A 56 -17.60 4.19 -15.62
C SER A 56 -17.90 3.22 -16.77
N GLY A 57 -18.27 1.97 -16.46
CA GLY A 57 -18.61 0.94 -17.44
C GLY A 57 -17.41 0.45 -18.27
N LYS A 58 -16.19 0.64 -17.76
CA LYS A 58 -14.94 0.18 -18.40
C LYS A 58 -14.57 -1.26 -18.05
N GLU A 59 -15.29 -1.87 -17.11
CA GLU A 59 -15.10 -3.25 -16.66
C GLU A 59 -16.40 -4.02 -16.86
N GLU A 60 -16.29 -5.29 -17.24
CA GLU A 60 -17.43 -6.19 -17.27
C GLU A 60 -17.85 -6.54 -15.84
N VAL A 61 -19.16 -6.53 -15.57
CA VAL A 61 -19.72 -6.83 -14.25
C VAL A 61 -20.62 -8.04 -14.41
N LEU A 62 -20.37 -9.06 -13.59
CA LEU A 62 -21.20 -10.25 -13.54
C LEU A 62 -22.36 -10.04 -12.55
N SER A 63 -23.52 -10.57 -12.89
CA SER A 63 -24.62 -10.72 -11.94
C SER A 63 -24.30 -11.79 -10.89
N SER A 64 -25.00 -11.77 -9.77
CA SER A 64 -24.82 -12.79 -8.73
C SER A 64 -25.11 -14.20 -9.24
N GLU A 65 -26.11 -14.39 -10.11
CA GLU A 65 -26.45 -15.70 -10.68
C GLU A 65 -25.31 -16.24 -11.55
N GLU A 66 -24.72 -15.39 -12.41
CA GLU A 66 -23.56 -15.74 -13.23
C GLU A 66 -22.34 -16.10 -12.37
N MET A 67 -22.08 -15.34 -11.30
CA MET A 67 -20.96 -15.59 -10.39
C MET A 67 -21.07 -16.95 -9.68
N TRP A 68 -22.25 -17.31 -9.18
CA TRP A 68 -22.45 -18.55 -8.42
C TRP A 68 -22.55 -19.80 -9.30
N SER A 69 -23.00 -19.67 -10.55
CA SER A 69 -23.16 -20.80 -11.49
C SER A 69 -21.88 -21.61 -11.76
N GLY A 70 -20.69 -21.04 -11.52
CA GLY A 70 -19.39 -21.70 -11.73
C GLY A 70 -18.76 -22.29 -10.47
N VAL A 71 -19.43 -22.25 -9.32
CA VAL A 71 -18.88 -22.65 -8.00
C VAL A 71 -19.48 -23.97 -7.49
N ASP A 72 -20.52 -24.48 -8.15
CA ASP A 72 -21.27 -25.70 -7.76
C ASP A 72 -20.70 -27.02 -8.33
N ASP A 73 -19.42 -27.07 -8.74
CA ASP A 73 -18.72 -28.28 -9.23
C ASP A 73 -17.46 -28.61 -8.40
#